data_AF-A7AY23-F1
#
_entry.id   AF-A7AY23-F1
#
_cell.length_a   1.000
_cell.length_b   1.000
_cell.length_c   1.000
_cell.angle_alpha   90.00
_cell.angle_beta   90.00
_cell.angle_gamma   90.00
#
_symmetry.space_group_name_H-M   'P 1'
#
loop_
_entity.id
_entity.type
_entity.pdbx_description
1 polymer ?
#
loop_
_entity_poly.entity_id
_entity_poly.type
_entity_poly.pdbx_seq_one_letter_code
_entity_poly.pdbx_strand_id
1 'polypeptide(L)'
;MGFLVNHFLKKQEKLYDERRQNPPHRCLTYEVRGINPKTNRKKTVRVVCGSWESEQEILSRSSLVAPFEECHPCDEPVTNSQLALMAKEKLPVPEGITKVEATNIITHHFDEKPCFPEVIPLDVLKYAVSLGVLIPRYMERKDAIELLRYKEKALGIPSSLNKFK
;
A
#
# COMPACT_ATOMS: atom_id res chain seq x y z
N MET A 1 37.45 6.43 10.83
CA MET A 1 37.66 7.25 9.62
C MET A 1 37.12 6.61 8.33
N GLY A 2 36.11 5.71 8.36
CA GLY A 2 35.22 5.41 7.20
C GLY A 2 34.22 6.53 6.92
N PHE A 3 34.69 7.74 7.13
CA PHE A 3 33.98 8.80 7.84
C PHE A 3 33.84 9.98 6.90
N LEU A 4 32.70 10.64 7.01
CA LEU A 4 32.29 11.79 6.22
C LEU A 4 31.90 11.40 4.79
N VAL A 5 30.59 11.37 4.51
CA VAL A 5 30.11 11.94 3.24
C VAL A 5 30.16 11.05 1.99
N ASN A 6 31.02 10.04 1.83
CA ASN A 6 30.91 9.10 0.69
C ASN A 6 29.57 8.35 0.60
N HIS A 7 28.86 8.43 1.72
CA HIS A 7 27.97 7.45 2.30
C HIS A 7 26.73 8.12 2.88
N PHE A 8 26.71 9.46 2.85
CA PHE A 8 25.49 10.22 2.90
C PHE A 8 24.74 9.83 1.63
N LEU A 9 23.99 8.73 1.73
CA LEU A 9 22.92 8.26 0.87
C LEU A 9 22.54 9.36 -0.08
N LYS A 10 23.13 9.15 -1.23
CA LYS A 10 23.77 10.12 -2.09
C LYS A 10 22.81 11.25 -2.36
N LYS A 11 22.98 12.26 -1.50
CA LYS A 11 22.65 13.66 -1.65
C LYS A 11 21.36 13.95 -2.40
N GLN A 12 20.23 13.38 -1.98
CA GLN A 12 18.95 13.54 -2.69
C GLN A 12 19.01 13.11 -4.18
N GLU A 13 20.11 12.55 -4.65
CA GLU A 13 20.39 12.22 -6.05
C GLU A 13 19.69 10.91 -6.37
N LYS A 14 18.64 10.88 -7.16
CA LYS A 14 18.19 11.87 -8.13
C LYS A 14 16.74 12.22 -7.84
N LEU A 15 16.57 13.40 -7.24
CA LEU A 15 15.41 14.28 -7.27
C LEU A 15 14.14 13.48 -7.46
N TYR A 16 13.65 12.92 -6.35
CA TYR A 16 12.34 12.31 -6.21
C TYR A 16 11.64 12.13 -7.55
N ASP A 17 11.90 11.00 -8.21
CA ASP A 17 11.14 10.66 -9.39
C ASP A 17 9.67 10.80 -8.97
N GLU A 18 8.93 11.70 -9.60
CA GLU A 18 7.53 11.96 -9.27
C GLU A 18 6.75 10.64 -9.31
N ARG A 19 7.19 9.68 -10.12
CA ARG A 19 6.64 8.32 -10.20
C ARG A 19 6.98 7.45 -9.00
N ARG A 20 8.04 7.73 -8.24
CA ARG A 20 8.36 7.01 -6.99
C ARG A 20 7.67 7.65 -5.79
N GLN A 21 7.53 8.97 -5.79
CA GLN A 21 6.70 9.66 -4.79
C GLN A 21 5.22 9.31 -4.98
N ASN A 22 4.76 9.28 -6.23
CA ASN A 22 3.38 8.96 -6.59
C ASN A 22 3.40 7.86 -7.66
N PRO A 23 3.61 6.59 -7.26
CA PRO A 23 3.51 5.48 -8.18
C PRO A 23 2.10 5.40 -8.77
N PRO A 24 2.00 5.09 -10.08
CA PRO A 24 0.74 5.07 -10.80
C PRO A 24 -0.21 3.97 -10.28
N HIS A 25 0.36 2.93 -9.67
CA HIS A 25 -0.36 1.77 -9.18
C HIS A 25 -0.10 1.58 -7.70
N ARG A 26 -1.18 1.48 -6.92
CA ARG A 26 -1.16 1.24 -5.47
C ARG A 26 -2.31 0.35 -5.06
N CYS A 27 -2.13 -0.38 -3.97
CA CYS A 27 -3.23 -1.07 -3.29
C CYS A 27 -3.92 -0.08 -2.34
N LEU A 28 -5.25 -0.13 -2.29
CA LEU A 28 -6.09 0.70 -1.45
C LEU A 28 -7.12 -0.18 -0.76
N THR A 29 -7.57 0.25 0.42
CA THR A 29 -8.71 -0.38 1.08
C THR A 29 -9.98 0.40 0.74
N TYR A 30 -10.98 -0.30 0.22
CA TYR A 30 -12.31 0.26 -0.03
C TYR A 30 -13.29 -0.29 0.99
N GLU A 31 -14.14 0.59 1.51
CA GLU A 31 -15.29 0.20 2.29
C GLU A 31 -16.51 0.14 1.37
N VAL A 32 -17.08 -1.05 1.22
CA VAL A 32 -18.26 -1.31 0.39
C VAL A 32 -19.42 -1.65 1.28
N ARG A 33 -20.52 -0.92 1.13
CA ARG A 33 -21.76 -1.13 1.86
C ARG A 33 -22.87 -1.59 0.93
N GLY A 34 -23.48 -2.73 1.23
CA GLY A 34 -24.51 -3.35 0.40
C GLY A 34 -25.29 -4.41 1.15
N ILE A 35 -26.00 -5.29 0.42
CA ILE A 35 -26.82 -6.35 1.00
C ILE A 35 -26.05 -7.67 0.99
N ASN A 36 -26.05 -8.38 2.12
CA ASN A 36 -25.56 -9.76 2.16
C ASN A 36 -26.60 -10.70 1.52
N PRO A 37 -26.29 -11.41 0.41
CA PRO A 37 -27.25 -12.27 -0.27
C PRO A 37 -27.74 -13.43 0.59
N LYS A 38 -26.97 -13.87 1.60
CA LYS A 38 -27.34 -15.00 2.46
C LYS A 38 -28.32 -14.62 3.56
N THR A 39 -28.22 -13.40 4.10
CA THR A 39 -28.99 -12.97 5.27
C THR A 39 -29.97 -11.86 4.97
N ASN A 40 -29.96 -11.31 3.75
CA ASN A 40 -30.75 -10.17 3.30
C ASN A 40 -30.67 -8.94 4.24
N ARG A 41 -29.50 -8.76 4.87
CA ARG A 41 -29.22 -7.64 5.80
C ARG A 41 -28.14 -6.75 5.22
N LYS A 42 -28.20 -5.46 5.56
CA LYS A 42 -27.13 -4.51 5.25
C LYS A 42 -25.84 -4.95 5.92
N LYS A 43 -24.74 -4.90 5.16
CA LYS A 43 -23.42 -5.22 5.64
C LYS A 43 -22.41 -4.28 5.00
N THR A 44 -21.41 -3.92 5.78
CA THR A 44 -20.23 -3.20 5.32
C THR A 44 -19.06 -4.17 5.29
N VAL A 45 -18.33 -4.21 4.19
CA VAL A 45 -17.18 -5.08 3.98
C VAL A 45 -16.02 -4.23 3.48
N ARG A 46 -14.82 -4.48 4.02
CA ARG A 46 -13.59 -3.90 3.51
C ARG A 46 -12.96 -4.82 2.50
N VAL A 47 -12.64 -4.29 1.33
CA VAL A 47 -11.99 -5.01 0.25
C VAL A 47 -10.68 -4.31 -0.11
N VAL A 48 -9.65 -5.11 -0.36
CA VAL A 48 -8.39 -4.59 -0.88
C VAL A 48 -8.47 -4.59 -2.40
N CYS A 49 -8.23 -3.44 -3.00
CA CYS A 49 -8.33 -3.22 -4.43
C CYS A 49 -7.13 -2.45 -4.97
N GLY A 50 -6.87 -2.59 -6.26
CA GLY A 50 -5.86 -1.79 -6.95
C GLY A 50 -6.41 -0.44 -7.40
N SER A 51 -5.58 0.60 -7.44
CA SER A 51 -5.95 1.89 -8.04
C SER A 51 -6.27 1.83 -9.54
N TRP A 52 -6.00 0.68 -10.18
CA TRP A 52 -6.32 0.39 -11.57
C TRP A 52 -7.65 -0.36 -11.74
N GLU A 53 -8.29 -0.79 -10.65
CA GLU A 53 -9.57 -1.51 -10.73
C GLU A 53 -10.74 -0.54 -10.89
N SER A 54 -11.70 -0.94 -11.72
CA SER A 54 -12.97 -0.26 -11.90
C SER A 54 -13.88 -0.45 -10.68
N GLU A 55 -14.85 0.45 -10.50
CA GLU A 55 -15.84 0.33 -9.42
C GLU A 55 -16.58 -1.01 -9.46
N GLN A 56 -16.89 -1.52 -10.66
CA GLN A 56 -17.54 -2.82 -10.85
C GLN A 56 -16.68 -3.99 -10.33
N GLU A 57 -15.37 -3.95 -10.56
CA GLU A 57 -14.43 -4.95 -10.03
C GLU A 57 -14.35 -4.87 -8.50
N ILE A 58 -14.29 -3.65 -7.93
CA ILE A 58 -14.30 -3.43 -6.47
C ILE A 58 -15.56 -4.02 -5.84
N LEU A 59 -16.73 -3.72 -6.40
CA LEU A 59 -18.02 -4.23 -5.93
C LEU A 59 -18.09 -5.75 -6.01
N SER A 60 -17.59 -6.36 -7.10
CA SER A 60 -17.59 -7.81 -7.29
C SER A 60 -16.80 -8.56 -6.20
N ARG A 61 -15.75 -7.94 -5.64
CA ARG A 61 -14.93 -8.53 -4.57
C ARG A 61 -15.63 -8.53 -3.21
N SER A 62 -16.58 -7.62 -2.99
CA SER A 62 -17.29 -7.49 -1.70
C SER A 62 -18.19 -8.68 -1.37
N SER A 63 -18.54 -9.51 -2.37
CA SER A 63 -19.57 -10.56 -2.28
C SER A 63 -20.96 -10.04 -1.83
N LEU A 64 -21.16 -8.72 -1.85
CA LEU A 64 -22.43 -8.07 -1.56
C LEU A 64 -23.21 -7.87 -2.85
N VAL A 65 -24.53 -7.78 -2.72
CA VAL A 65 -25.43 -7.49 -3.82
C VAL A 65 -26.03 -6.10 -3.67
N ALA A 66 -26.46 -5.55 -4.80
CA ALA A 66 -27.16 -4.28 -4.87
C ALA A 66 -28.45 -4.29 -4.02
N PRO A 67 -28.95 -3.12 -3.59
CA PRO A 67 -28.37 -1.78 -3.76
C PRO A 67 -27.09 -1.59 -2.91
N PHE A 68 -26.09 -0.93 -3.51
CA PHE A 68 -24.90 -0.46 -2.81
C PHE A 68 -25.17 0.96 -2.31
N GLU A 69 -24.79 1.24 -1.06
CA GLU A 69 -25.02 2.56 -0.46
C GLU A 69 -23.76 3.44 -0.59
N GLU A 70 -22.58 2.88 -0.34
CA GLU A 70 -21.32 3.62 -0.28
C GLU A 70 -20.17 2.73 -0.75
N CYS A 71 -19.28 3.29 -1.59
CA CYS A 71 -18.01 2.69 -1.98
C CYS A 71 -16.95 3.79 -2.02
N HIS A 72 -16.08 3.84 -1.04
CA HIS A 72 -15.00 4.84 -1.00
C HIS A 72 -13.71 4.25 -0.43
N PRO A 73 -12.54 4.81 -0.81
CA PRO A 73 -11.30 4.54 -0.12
C PRO A 73 -11.45 4.84 1.37
N CYS A 74 -10.95 3.97 2.25
CA CYS A 74 -11.09 4.09 3.70
C CYS A 74 -9.76 4.02 4.46
N ASP A 75 -8.64 4.19 3.76
CA ASP A 75 -7.33 4.26 4.39
C ASP A 75 -7.25 5.49 5.31
N GLU A 76 -6.69 5.31 6.51
CA GLU A 76 -6.64 6.38 7.51
C GLU A 76 -5.81 7.58 7.02
N PRO A 77 -6.28 8.83 7.19
CA PRO A 77 -5.51 10.00 6.83
C PRO A 77 -4.30 10.16 7.75
N VAL A 78 -3.24 10.78 7.21
CA VAL A 78 -2.05 11.14 7.98
C VAL A 78 -2.40 12.02 9.20
N THR A 79 -1.79 11.74 10.35
CA THR A 79 -2.05 12.51 11.57
C THR A 79 -1.24 13.80 11.62
N ASN A 80 -1.73 14.80 12.37
CA ASN A 80 -0.99 16.05 12.60
C ASN A 80 0.39 15.82 13.23
N SER A 81 0.52 14.81 14.10
CA SER A 81 1.80 14.44 14.70
C SER A 81 2.80 13.88 13.68
N GLN A 82 2.33 13.05 12.74
CA GLN A 82 3.15 12.57 11.64
C GLN A 82 3.57 13.71 10.73
N LEU A 83 2.64 14.61 10.36
CA LEU A 83 2.95 15.79 9.55
C LEU A 83 3.99 16.69 10.23
N ALA A 84 3.86 16.94 11.54
CA ALA A 84 4.82 17.74 12.29
C ALA A 84 6.21 17.08 12.33
N LEU A 85 6.26 15.76 12.50
CA LEU A 85 7.53 15.01 12.49
C LEU A 85 8.18 15.01 11.10
N MET A 86 7.41 14.79 10.05
CA MET A 86 7.88 14.87 8.67
C MET A 86 8.42 16.27 8.36
N ALA A 87 7.71 17.33 8.76
CA ALA A 87 8.18 18.71 8.59
C ALA A 87 9.48 19.00 9.35
N LYS A 88 9.58 18.53 10.61
CA LYS A 88 10.78 18.68 11.45
C LYS A 88 12.00 18.00 10.82
N GLU A 89 11.82 16.78 10.33
CA GLU A 89 12.87 15.99 9.69
C GLU A 89 13.08 16.32 8.20
N LYS A 90 12.36 17.33 7.68
CA LYS A 90 12.38 17.79 6.28
C LYS A 90 12.08 16.66 5.28
N LEU A 91 11.16 15.77 5.66
CA LEU A 91 10.70 14.66 4.84
C LEU A 91 9.64 15.13 3.83
N PRO A 92 9.64 14.55 2.62
CA PRO A 92 8.64 14.81 1.59
C PRO A 92 7.27 14.29 2.02
N VAL A 93 6.20 15.03 1.72
CA VAL A 93 4.81 14.62 1.97
C VAL A 93 4.09 14.46 0.63
N PRO A 94 4.05 13.23 0.07
CA PRO A 94 3.31 12.92 -1.14
C PRO A 94 1.81 13.26 -1.02
N GLU A 95 1.21 13.60 -2.14
CA GLU A 95 -0.23 13.83 -2.22
C GLU A 95 -1.03 12.55 -1.90
N GLY A 96 -2.08 12.70 -1.10
CA GLY A 96 -2.94 11.58 -0.70
C GLY A 96 -2.19 10.49 0.07
N ILE A 97 -1.19 10.88 0.86
CA ILE A 97 -0.47 9.97 1.76
C ILE A 97 -1.39 9.48 2.89
N THR A 98 -1.37 8.18 3.14
CA THR A 98 -2.10 7.57 4.24
C THR A 98 -1.26 7.55 5.52
N LYS A 99 -1.89 7.37 6.67
CA LYS A 99 -1.23 7.21 7.96
C LYS A 99 -0.16 6.12 7.95
N VAL A 100 -0.46 4.97 7.33
CA VAL A 100 0.47 3.83 7.23
C VAL A 100 1.66 4.17 6.36
N GLU A 101 1.41 4.81 5.21
CA GLU A 101 2.46 5.26 4.31
C GLU A 101 3.38 6.31 4.98
N ALA A 102 2.81 7.26 5.73
CA ALA A 102 3.57 8.24 6.49
C ALA A 102 4.47 7.57 7.55
N THR A 103 3.93 6.58 8.28
CA THR A 103 4.74 5.78 9.22
C THR A 103 5.89 5.09 8.49
N ASN A 104 5.67 4.46 7.34
CA ASN A 104 6.72 3.78 6.59
C ASN A 104 7.84 4.75 6.18
N ILE A 105 7.50 5.94 5.66
CA ILE A 105 8.50 6.96 5.28
C ILE A 105 9.33 7.38 6.51
N ILE A 106 8.66 7.67 7.62
CA ILE A 106 9.30 8.10 8.88
C ILE A 106 10.22 7.00 9.40
N THR A 107 9.75 5.76 9.46
CA THR A 107 10.54 4.60 9.90
C THR A 107 11.74 4.39 9.01
N HIS A 108 11.58 4.43 7.68
CA HIS A 108 12.70 4.29 6.76
C HIS A 108 13.76 5.38 6.97
N HIS A 109 13.34 6.63 7.22
CA HIS A 109 14.28 7.72 7.53
C HIS A 109 15.12 7.41 8.77
N PHE A 110 14.50 6.97 9.86
CA PHE A 110 15.21 6.64 11.10
C PHE A 110 16.06 5.36 11.00
N ASP A 111 15.66 4.42 10.14
CA ASP A 111 16.41 3.19 9.85
C ASP A 111 17.53 3.40 8.82
N GLU A 112 17.78 4.65 8.38
CA GLU A 112 18.73 5.00 7.33
C GLU A 112 18.48 4.27 5.99
N LYS A 113 17.22 3.95 5.72
CA LYS A 113 16.72 3.33 4.48
C LYS A 113 16.13 4.38 3.52
N PRO A 114 16.00 4.06 2.22
CA PRO A 114 15.31 4.93 1.28
C PRO A 114 13.85 5.17 1.67
N CYS A 115 13.46 6.43 1.87
CA CYS A 115 12.07 6.81 2.17
C CYS A 115 11.08 6.38 1.07
N PHE A 116 11.54 6.34 -0.18
CA PHE A 116 10.80 5.83 -1.33
C PHE A 116 11.59 4.69 -1.96
N PRO A 117 11.30 3.43 -1.60
CA PRO A 117 11.94 2.27 -2.19
C PRO A 117 11.53 2.10 -3.67
N GLU A 118 12.09 1.09 -4.33
CA GLU A 118 11.71 0.75 -5.71
C GLU A 118 10.22 0.42 -5.80
N VAL A 119 9.58 0.94 -6.86
CA VAL A 119 8.16 0.70 -7.12
C VAL A 119 7.93 -0.79 -7.30
N ILE A 120 6.98 -1.33 -6.53
CA ILE A 120 6.60 -2.73 -6.63
C ILE A 120 5.92 -2.95 -7.99
N PRO A 121 6.36 -3.96 -8.77
CA PRO A 121 5.78 -4.27 -10.07
C PRO A 121 4.26 -4.54 -10.01
N LEU A 122 3.53 -4.09 -11.05
CA LEU A 122 2.06 -4.19 -11.10
C LEU A 122 1.55 -5.63 -11.00
N ASP A 123 2.26 -6.60 -11.55
CA ASP A 123 1.94 -8.02 -11.47
C ASP A 123 2.01 -8.55 -10.02
N VAL A 124 2.98 -8.08 -9.23
CA VAL A 124 3.06 -8.36 -7.79
C VAL A 124 1.89 -7.71 -7.05
N LEU A 125 1.55 -6.46 -7.36
CA LEU A 125 0.42 -5.76 -6.74
C LEU A 125 -0.92 -6.44 -7.09
N LYS A 126 -1.12 -6.82 -8.36
CA LYS A 126 -2.29 -7.61 -8.81
C LYS A 126 -2.39 -8.93 -8.06
N TYR A 127 -1.26 -9.60 -7.86
CA TYR A 127 -1.24 -10.84 -7.09
C TYR A 127 -1.62 -10.60 -5.62
N ALA A 128 -1.09 -9.55 -4.99
CA ALA A 128 -1.45 -9.18 -3.63
C ALA A 128 -2.96 -8.89 -3.47
N VAL A 129 -3.52 -8.11 -4.39
CA VAL A 129 -4.95 -7.80 -4.45
C VAL A 129 -5.78 -9.08 -4.65
N SER A 130 -5.30 -10.05 -5.45
CA SER A 130 -5.98 -11.35 -5.58
C SER A 130 -6.03 -12.17 -4.28
N LEU A 131 -5.05 -11.98 -3.39
CA LEU A 131 -4.99 -12.62 -2.07
C LEU A 131 -5.66 -11.78 -0.96
N GLY A 132 -6.22 -10.61 -1.30
CA GLY A 132 -6.76 -9.65 -0.34
C GLY A 132 -5.69 -9.08 0.60
N VAL A 133 -4.46 -8.91 0.11
CA VAL A 133 -3.32 -8.37 0.86
C VAL A 133 -3.08 -6.92 0.46
N LEU A 134 -3.17 -6.02 1.43
CA LEU A 134 -2.79 -4.62 1.26
C LEU A 134 -1.25 -4.53 1.31
N ILE A 135 -0.65 -4.04 0.22
CA ILE A 135 0.76 -3.66 0.19
C ILE A 135 0.81 -2.13 0.25
N PRO A 136 1.33 -1.55 1.34
CA PRO A 136 1.55 -0.11 1.41
C PRO A 136 2.51 0.36 0.32
N ARG A 137 2.24 1.54 -0.24
CA ARG A 137 2.95 2.09 -1.41
C ARG A 137 4.47 2.17 -1.26
N TYR A 138 4.96 2.49 -0.06
CA TYR A 138 6.38 2.66 0.23
C TYR A 138 6.98 1.50 1.03
N MET A 139 6.36 0.32 0.96
CA MET A 139 6.93 -0.91 1.51
C MET A 139 8.08 -1.40 0.61
N GLU A 140 9.15 -1.93 1.19
CA GLU A 140 10.22 -2.55 0.41
C GLU A 140 9.71 -3.80 -0.31
N ARG A 141 10.15 -4.03 -1.56
CA ARG A 141 9.75 -5.22 -2.34
C ARG A 141 10.00 -6.53 -1.59
N LYS A 142 11.10 -6.61 -0.83
CA LYS A 142 11.43 -7.80 -0.02
C LYS A 142 10.33 -8.08 1.00
N ASP A 143 9.92 -7.07 1.75
CA ASP A 143 8.90 -7.18 2.80
C ASP A 143 7.53 -7.49 2.21
N ALA A 144 7.21 -6.90 1.06
CA ALA A 144 6.00 -7.22 0.31
C ALA A 144 5.95 -8.69 -0.12
N ILE A 145 7.05 -9.23 -0.66
CA ILE A 145 7.14 -10.65 -1.03
C ILE A 145 7.05 -11.55 0.21
N GLU A 146 7.65 -11.17 1.33
CA GLU A 146 7.55 -11.91 2.58
C GLU A 146 6.12 -11.93 3.13
N LEU A 147 5.43 -10.80 3.10
CA LEU A 147 4.01 -10.69 3.47
C LEU A 147 3.13 -11.61 2.61
N LEU A 148 3.40 -11.65 1.30
CA LEU A 148 2.68 -12.55 0.39
C LEU A 148 2.98 -14.02 0.69
N ARG A 149 4.23 -14.39 1.00
CA ARG A 149 4.58 -15.77 1.41
C ARG A 149 3.83 -16.18 2.67
N TYR A 150 3.77 -15.28 3.66
CA TYR A 150 3.02 -15.53 4.89
C TYR A 150 1.54 -15.77 4.58
N LYS A 151 0.96 -14.96 3.68
CA LYS A 151 -0.43 -15.14 3.26
C LYS A 151 -0.66 -16.44 2.48
N GLU A 152 0.21 -16.79 1.54
CA GLU A 152 0.15 -18.05 0.79
C GLU A 152 0.14 -19.25 1.76
N LYS A 153 1.05 -19.24 2.73
CA LYS A 153 1.14 -20.28 3.77
C LYS A 153 -0.13 -20.33 4.62
N ALA A 154 -0.66 -19.19 5.04
CA ALA A 154 -1.89 -19.13 5.84
C ALA A 154 -3.13 -19.63 5.07
N LEU A 155 -3.14 -19.48 3.75
CA LEU A 155 -4.21 -19.96 2.87
C LEU A 155 -3.99 -21.40 2.36
N GLY A 156 -2.83 -22.02 2.65
CA GLY A 156 -2.49 -23.36 2.20
C GLY A 156 -2.29 -23.49 0.69
N ILE A 157 -1.98 -22.39 -0.02
CA ILE A 157 -1.74 -22.40 -1.47
C ILE A 157 -0.25 -22.62 -1.79
N PRO A 158 0.08 -23.35 -2.86
CA PRO A 158 1.46 -23.54 -3.30
C PRO A 158 2.12 -22.20 -3.63
N SER A 159 3.39 -22.03 -3.25
CA SER A 159 4.06 -20.75 -3.48
C SER A 159 4.24 -20.49 -4.97
N SER A 160 3.58 -19.44 -5.46
CA SER A 160 3.65 -18.99 -6.85
C SER A 160 4.64 -17.83 -7.02
N LEU A 161 5.22 -17.34 -5.92
CA LEU A 161 6.09 -16.16 -5.88
C LEU A 161 7.46 -16.36 -6.55
N ASN A 162 7.82 -17.59 -6.91
CA ASN A 162 9.04 -17.85 -7.70
C ASN A 162 9.02 -17.17 -9.08
N LYS A 163 7.84 -16.81 -9.59
CA LYS A 163 7.68 -16.08 -10.85
C LYS A 163 8.03 -14.59 -10.75
N PHE A 164 8.21 -14.06 -9.54
CA PHE A 164 8.51 -12.65 -9.27
C PHE A 164 9.95 -12.46 -8.72
N LYS A 165 10.83 -13.43 -8.91
CA LYS A 165 12.26 -13.32 -8.55
C LYS A 165 12.98 -12.38 -9.51
#